data_AF-A0AAQ0RAZ5-F1
#
_entry.id   AF-A0AAQ0RAZ5-F1
#
_cell.length_a   1.000
_cell.length_b   1.000
_cell.length_c   1.000
_cell.angle_alpha   90.00
_cell.angle_beta   90.00
_cell.angle_gamma   90.00
#
_symmetry.space_group_name_H-M   'P 1'
#
loop_
_entity.id
_entity.type
_entity.pdbx_description
1 polymer ?
#
loop_
_entity_poly.entity_id
_entity_poly.type
_entity_poly.pdbx_seq_one_letter_code
_entity_poly.pdbx_strand_id
1 'polypeptide(L)'
;MVQVHVSTRRTAQIVGCVAATVMLCAGPATATPSVSGPLAPANPYLGPVGTSTMHGDAGSSDVTPLPGPGTGPHEVTAFPMMAACPTVLQGSDGMVVSLCTTMIGQIPTIHLIDPKADATPLGRSVAQLPLAKGSLLGGVYAYLDNENRLVAVDGNRQLVRISHAQNPDGSWRLELADVIDLSGAVASDDNVTGLAPDWEGNVWFATGHGTVGYVGTDRIAHSIALPEGEQVQNSISTSPTGTAVATTHALYQLKRSGDEVVIDWRQPYDRGPARNPGQLSWGTGSTPTYFGPSTGSDFLTIVDNAHPTVSLHVYRADTGAEVCTQPVLSAASQDGSPSGSENSPIGIGHSVYVAGTYGYPYPTTPEGAGPAVPATAPFNGGMTRVDIDPVGCHVVWDNTIRSSAVPHLSTADGSIYTVTRDGAANTSPLDGYSFAVIDSKDGSQIGSTPLPSTILNDTLQMSALITESGEYFQGTISGIVRVRAN
;
A
#
# COMPACT_ATOMS: atom_id res chain seq x y z
N MET A 1 80.01 55.74 40.21
CA MET A 1 81.18 55.01 40.74
C MET A 1 80.72 54.32 42.01
N VAL A 2 81.08 53.04 42.20
CA VAL A 2 80.71 52.14 43.34
C VAL A 2 79.29 51.55 43.22
N GLN A 3 79.11 50.29 42.75
CA GLN A 3 79.25 48.99 43.45
C GLN A 3 78.22 48.83 44.59
N VAL A 4 77.59 47.68 44.92
CA VAL A 4 77.64 46.27 44.51
C VAL A 4 76.45 45.56 45.22
N HIS A 5 75.87 44.54 44.58
CA HIS A 5 75.15 43.34 45.08
C HIS A 5 74.14 43.46 46.25
N VAL A 6 72.98 42.78 46.12
CA VAL A 6 72.74 41.44 46.72
C VAL A 6 71.43 40.86 46.15
N SER A 7 71.51 39.56 45.85
CA SER A 7 70.47 38.60 45.44
C SER A 7 69.27 38.53 46.39
N THR A 8 68.07 38.31 45.85
CA THR A 8 67.15 37.26 46.35
C THR A 8 66.05 36.94 45.33
N ARG A 9 65.85 35.65 45.11
CA ARG A 9 64.89 35.04 44.19
C ARG A 9 63.45 35.52 44.45
N ARG A 10 62.75 35.96 43.39
CA ARG A 10 61.29 35.98 43.35
C ARG A 10 60.78 35.33 42.07
N THR A 11 60.00 34.28 42.33
CA THR A 11 59.09 33.49 41.52
C THR A 11 58.56 34.20 40.27
N ALA A 12 58.80 33.60 39.11
CA ALA A 12 58.12 33.95 37.86
C ALA A 12 56.71 33.33 37.86
N GLN A 13 55.68 34.17 37.89
CA GLN A 13 54.33 33.79 37.48
C GLN A 13 54.07 34.41 36.12
N ILE A 14 54.15 33.60 35.08
CA ILE A 14 53.72 33.94 33.72
C ILE A 14 52.22 33.74 33.68
N VAL A 15 51.50 34.82 33.38
CA VAL A 15 50.07 34.85 33.08
C VAL A 15 49.86 34.10 31.76
N GLY A 16 49.25 32.92 31.83
CA GLY A 16 48.74 32.17 30.68
C GLY A 16 47.22 32.21 30.68
N CYS A 17 46.64 32.89 29.69
CA CYS A 17 45.20 32.87 29.43
C CYS A 17 44.74 31.44 29.14
N VAL A 18 43.87 30.88 29.99
CA VAL A 18 43.13 29.65 29.69
C VAL A 18 41.77 30.06 29.15
N ALA A 19 41.58 29.92 27.84
CA ALA A 19 40.25 29.96 27.22
C ALA A 19 39.54 28.65 27.54
N ALA A 20 38.45 28.71 28.31
CA ALA A 20 37.60 27.58 28.58
C ALA A 20 36.66 27.36 27.38
N THR A 21 37.01 26.41 26.51
CA THR A 21 36.10 25.94 25.46
C THR A 21 35.08 24.99 26.10
N VAL A 22 33.87 25.48 26.34
CA VAL A 22 32.73 24.63 26.69
C VAL A 22 32.33 23.85 25.43
N MET A 23 32.71 22.58 25.35
CA MET A 23 32.12 21.65 24.39
C MET A 23 30.68 21.38 24.82
N LEU A 24 29.71 22.05 24.19
CA LEU A 24 28.35 21.56 24.17
C LEU A 24 28.35 20.27 23.35
N CYS A 25 28.18 19.13 24.02
CA CYS A 25 27.78 17.89 23.36
C CYS A 25 26.37 18.11 22.79
N ALA A 26 26.28 18.44 21.51
CA ALA A 26 25.03 18.32 20.78
C ALA A 26 24.67 16.83 20.75
N GLY A 27 23.63 16.44 21.48
CA GLY A 27 23.00 15.14 21.27
C GLY A 27 22.50 15.07 19.82
N PRO A 28 22.38 13.86 19.23
CA PRO A 28 21.79 13.73 17.91
C PRO A 28 20.41 14.37 17.93
N ALA A 29 20.21 15.37 17.07
CA ALA A 29 18.88 15.93 16.84
C ALA A 29 18.03 14.78 16.29
N THR A 30 17.11 14.25 17.10
CA THR A 30 16.02 13.42 16.61
C THR A 30 15.22 14.30 15.66
N ALA A 31 15.38 14.08 14.36
CA ALA A 31 14.56 14.72 13.36
C ALA A 31 13.09 14.41 13.68
N THR A 32 12.28 15.43 13.95
CA THR A 32 10.84 15.27 13.97
C THR A 32 10.42 14.71 12.61
N PRO A 33 9.60 13.63 12.56
CA PRO A 33 9.07 13.11 11.30
C PRO A 33 8.47 14.24 10.47
N SER A 34 8.81 14.29 9.18
CA SER A 34 8.32 15.29 8.22
C SER A 34 6.83 15.11 7.88
N VAL A 35 6.22 14.03 8.37
CA VAL A 35 4.83 13.68 8.17
C VAL A 35 4.14 13.60 9.52
N SER A 36 3.09 14.40 9.68
CA SER A 36 2.35 14.53 10.93
C SER A 36 0.89 14.17 10.72
N GLY A 37 0.36 13.29 11.56
CA GLY A 37 -1.05 12.94 11.56
C GLY A 37 -1.26 11.58 12.23
N PRO A 38 -2.44 11.34 12.80
CA PRO A 38 -2.79 10.02 13.31
C PRO A 38 -3.10 9.08 12.13
N LEU A 39 -2.74 7.80 12.28
CA LEU A 39 -3.44 6.73 11.58
C LEU A 39 -4.88 6.63 12.11
N ALA A 40 -5.78 6.07 11.31
CA ALA A 40 -7.11 5.71 11.80
C ALA A 40 -7.02 4.77 13.02
N PRO A 41 -8.01 4.76 13.93
CA PRO A 41 -8.01 3.82 15.05
C PRO A 41 -7.86 2.39 14.55
N ALA A 42 -7.08 1.57 15.24
CA ALA A 42 -6.94 0.17 14.87
C ALA A 42 -8.32 -0.51 14.84
N ASN A 43 -8.60 -1.28 13.78
CA ASN A 43 -9.81 -2.08 13.70
C ASN A 43 -9.64 -3.33 14.60
N PRO A 44 -10.52 -3.57 15.59
CA PRO A 44 -10.36 -4.68 16.54
C PRO A 44 -10.53 -6.07 15.93
N TYR A 45 -10.99 -6.17 14.68
CA TYR A 45 -11.17 -7.41 13.93
C TYR A 45 -10.11 -7.61 12.84
N LEU A 46 -9.14 -6.69 12.73
CA LEU A 46 -7.91 -6.90 11.96
C LEU A 46 -6.77 -7.38 12.86
N GLY A 47 -5.77 -7.99 12.23
CA GLY A 47 -4.46 -8.21 12.83
C GLY A 47 -3.69 -6.90 13.07
N PRO A 48 -2.36 -6.94 13.24
CA PRO A 48 -1.57 -5.76 13.54
C PRO A 48 -1.71 -4.64 12.49
N VAL A 49 -1.67 -3.39 12.95
CA VAL A 49 -1.65 -2.20 12.09
C VAL A 49 -0.35 -2.18 11.29
N GLY A 50 -0.45 -1.90 10.00
CA GLY A 50 0.67 -1.83 9.05
C GLY A 50 0.95 -3.14 8.32
N THR A 51 0.41 -4.28 8.76
CA THR A 51 0.79 -5.60 8.22
C THR A 51 -0.37 -6.54 7.89
N SER A 52 -1.59 -6.24 8.33
CA SER A 52 -2.74 -7.14 8.22
C SER A 52 -3.59 -6.93 6.96
N THR A 53 -3.37 -5.86 6.20
CA THR A 53 -4.02 -5.61 4.91
C THR A 53 -2.98 -5.23 3.86
N MET A 54 -3.35 -5.34 2.58
CA MET A 54 -2.49 -4.93 1.46
C MET A 54 -2.07 -3.46 1.53
N HIS A 55 -2.94 -2.61 2.09
CA HIS A 55 -2.78 -1.16 2.14
C HIS A 55 -2.48 -0.64 3.56
N GLY A 56 -1.86 -1.48 4.40
CA GLY A 56 -1.41 -1.12 5.75
C GLY A 56 -2.50 -1.12 6.84
N ASP A 57 -3.70 -0.62 6.55
CA ASP A 57 -4.81 -0.60 7.50
C ASP A 57 -6.19 -0.85 6.82
N ALA A 58 -7.26 -0.76 7.62
CA ALA A 58 -8.64 -0.89 7.16
C ALA A 58 -9.08 0.23 6.20
N GLY A 59 -8.47 1.41 6.34
CA GLY A 59 -8.76 2.61 5.56
C GLY A 59 -7.99 2.71 4.24
N SER A 60 -7.11 1.75 3.97
CA SER A 60 -6.19 1.72 2.84
C SER A 60 -5.29 2.95 2.75
N SER A 61 -4.66 3.32 3.87
CA SER A 61 -3.78 4.49 3.92
C SER A 61 -2.46 4.33 3.16
N ASP A 62 -2.00 3.09 2.91
CA ASP A 62 -0.63 2.75 2.47
C ASP A 62 0.45 3.33 3.40
N VAL A 63 0.11 3.45 4.69
CA VAL A 63 0.99 3.96 5.75
C VAL A 63 1.20 2.86 6.79
N THR A 64 2.44 2.76 7.26
CA THR A 64 2.81 1.86 8.36
C THR A 64 3.46 2.64 9.51
N PRO A 65 3.22 2.23 10.78
CA PRO A 65 3.97 2.73 11.93
C PRO A 65 5.36 2.08 12.05
N LEU A 66 5.69 1.12 11.19
CA LEU A 66 6.91 0.32 11.26
C LEU A 66 8.03 0.95 10.44
N PRO A 67 9.29 0.94 10.93
CA PRO A 67 10.43 1.36 10.13
C PRO A 67 10.68 0.35 9.00
N GLY A 68 11.06 0.84 7.82
CA GLY A 68 11.52 -0.03 6.74
C GLY A 68 13.02 -0.35 6.84
N PRO A 69 13.61 -1.02 5.82
CA PRO A 69 15.03 -1.35 5.79
C PRO A 69 15.98 -0.13 5.81
N GLY A 70 15.48 1.07 5.50
CA GLY A 70 16.27 2.29 5.44
C GLY A 70 17.23 2.35 4.25
N THR A 71 18.26 3.18 4.36
CA THR A 71 19.25 3.43 3.28
C THR A 71 20.58 2.68 3.49
N GLY A 72 20.61 1.75 4.45
CA GLY A 72 21.81 1.00 4.80
C GLY A 72 22.20 -0.02 3.73
N PRO A 73 23.29 -0.77 3.96
CA PRO A 73 23.55 -1.96 3.16
C PRO A 73 22.45 -3.00 3.42
N HIS A 74 21.95 -3.61 2.34
CA HIS A 74 20.87 -4.59 2.42
C HIS A 74 21.30 -5.98 1.98
N GLU A 75 20.64 -6.97 2.56
CA GLU A 75 20.58 -8.34 2.08
C GLU A 75 19.30 -8.53 1.26
N VAL A 76 19.44 -9.14 0.08
CA VAL A 76 18.30 -9.47 -0.80
C VAL A 76 18.12 -10.99 -0.86
N THR A 77 16.92 -11.45 -0.54
CA THR A 77 16.51 -12.86 -0.55
C THR A 77 15.35 -13.06 -1.53
N ALA A 78 15.39 -14.11 -2.35
CA ALA A 78 14.28 -14.46 -3.23
C ALA A 78 13.50 -15.67 -2.70
N PHE A 79 12.17 -15.63 -2.83
CA PHE A 79 11.25 -16.73 -2.55
C PHE A 79 10.60 -17.15 -3.88
N PRO A 80 11.21 -18.07 -4.65
CA PRO A 80 10.70 -18.47 -5.95
C PRO A 80 9.46 -19.36 -5.79
N MET A 81 8.27 -18.80 -6.02
CA MET A 81 6.99 -19.51 -5.85
C MET A 81 6.39 -20.00 -7.16
N MET A 82 6.91 -19.55 -8.31
CA MET A 82 6.28 -19.77 -9.62
C MET A 82 4.84 -19.25 -9.65
N ALA A 83 4.60 -18.16 -8.92
CA ALA A 83 3.31 -17.55 -8.71
C ALA A 83 3.49 -16.04 -8.55
N ALA A 84 2.52 -15.27 -9.04
CA ALA A 84 2.45 -13.85 -8.80
C ALA A 84 1.84 -13.61 -7.41
N CYS A 85 2.49 -12.84 -6.52
CA CYS A 85 2.10 -12.71 -5.12
C CYS A 85 1.58 -11.31 -4.76
N PRO A 86 0.35 -10.93 -5.16
CA PRO A 86 -0.16 -9.58 -4.95
C PRO A 86 -0.37 -9.21 -3.48
N THR A 87 -0.57 -10.22 -2.63
CA THR A 87 -0.93 -10.02 -1.23
C THR A 87 0.09 -10.70 -0.35
N VAL A 88 0.78 -9.90 0.47
CA VAL A 88 1.78 -10.35 1.43
C VAL A 88 1.47 -9.65 2.74
N LEU A 89 1.18 -10.41 3.79
CA LEU A 89 0.69 -9.92 5.07
C LEU A 89 1.50 -10.53 6.22
N GLN A 90 1.49 -9.93 7.41
CA GLN A 90 2.10 -10.52 8.60
C GLN A 90 1.15 -10.46 9.80
N GLY A 91 0.98 -11.62 10.45
CA GLY A 91 0.21 -11.78 11.67
C GLY A 91 0.96 -11.32 12.91
N SER A 92 0.24 -11.21 14.03
CA SER A 92 0.80 -10.85 15.34
C SER A 92 1.79 -11.89 15.92
N ASP A 93 1.81 -13.09 15.35
CA ASP A 93 2.79 -14.14 15.67
C ASP A 93 4.10 -14.02 14.87
N GLY A 94 4.19 -13.03 13.99
CA GLY A 94 5.33 -12.77 13.12
C GLY A 94 5.36 -13.62 11.86
N MET A 95 4.41 -14.52 11.65
CA MET A 95 4.33 -15.33 10.42
C MET A 95 3.88 -14.47 9.25
N VAL A 96 4.52 -14.66 8.10
CA VAL A 96 4.13 -13.99 6.85
C VAL A 96 3.17 -14.91 6.09
N VAL A 97 2.01 -14.39 5.72
CA VAL A 97 0.99 -15.08 4.94
C VAL A 97 0.84 -14.37 3.60
N SER A 98 1.08 -15.08 2.51
CA SER A 98 0.93 -14.54 1.17
C SER A 98 -0.16 -15.26 0.41
N LEU A 99 -0.99 -14.52 -0.34
CA LEU A 99 -1.89 -15.10 -1.33
C LEU A 99 -1.30 -14.84 -2.71
N CYS A 100 -0.94 -15.92 -3.41
CA CYS A 100 -0.30 -15.89 -4.72
C CYS A 100 -1.14 -16.62 -5.76
N THR A 101 -1.06 -16.20 -7.02
CA THR A 101 -1.72 -16.85 -8.16
C THR A 101 -0.66 -17.57 -8.99
N THR A 102 -0.76 -18.90 -9.09
CA THR A 102 0.22 -19.72 -9.82
C THR A 102 0.32 -19.33 -11.30
N MET A 103 1.54 -19.29 -11.85
CA MET A 103 1.73 -18.95 -13.27
C MET A 103 1.07 -19.97 -14.21
N ILE A 104 1.08 -21.25 -13.82
CA ILE A 104 0.37 -22.33 -14.52
C ILE A 104 -0.98 -22.56 -13.83
N GLY A 105 -2.06 -22.53 -14.61
CA GLY A 105 -3.42 -22.78 -14.11
C GLY A 105 -4.09 -21.59 -13.42
N GLN A 106 -3.33 -20.56 -12.99
CA GLN A 106 -3.83 -19.39 -12.27
C GLN A 106 -4.66 -19.80 -11.05
N ILE A 107 -4.09 -20.65 -10.21
CA ILE A 107 -4.73 -21.16 -8.99
C ILE A 107 -4.30 -20.25 -7.83
N PRO A 108 -5.24 -19.57 -7.15
CA PRO A 108 -4.93 -18.85 -5.93
C PRO A 108 -4.43 -19.83 -4.85
N THR A 109 -3.28 -19.56 -4.27
CA THR A 109 -2.59 -20.41 -3.30
C THR A 109 -2.07 -19.55 -2.16
N ILE A 110 -2.45 -19.91 -0.94
CA ILE A 110 -1.91 -19.31 0.27
C ILE A 110 -0.56 -19.94 0.55
N HIS A 111 0.44 -19.12 0.81
CA HIS A 111 1.79 -19.49 1.20
C HIS A 111 2.07 -18.96 2.61
N LEU A 112 2.43 -19.85 3.53
CA LEU A 112 2.91 -19.47 4.85
C LEU A 112 4.44 -19.43 4.82
N ILE A 113 5.02 -18.35 5.31
CA ILE A 113 6.47 -18.11 5.37
C ILE A 113 6.83 -17.83 6.83
N ASP A 114 7.84 -18.54 7.33
CA ASP A 114 8.45 -18.27 8.62
C ASP A 114 9.67 -17.34 8.39
N PRO A 115 9.62 -16.06 8.79
CA PRO A 115 10.75 -15.15 8.59
C PRO A 115 12.02 -15.56 9.35
N LYS A 116 11.90 -16.44 10.35
CA LYS A 116 13.02 -16.95 11.17
C LYS A 116 13.68 -18.17 10.54
N ALA A 117 13.08 -18.77 9.51
CA ALA A 117 13.71 -19.86 8.79
C ALA A 117 14.92 -19.36 7.99
N ASP A 118 15.96 -20.18 7.89
CA ASP A 118 17.12 -19.88 7.03
C ASP A 118 16.65 -19.71 5.58
N ALA A 119 16.87 -18.52 5.02
CA ALA A 119 16.31 -18.11 3.74
C ALA A 119 17.33 -17.53 2.76
N THR A 120 18.63 -17.62 3.02
CA THR A 120 19.65 -16.94 2.19
C THR A 120 20.44 -17.92 1.31
N PRO A 121 20.53 -17.72 -0.02
CA PRO A 121 19.94 -16.64 -0.82
C PRO A 121 18.49 -16.91 -1.26
N LEU A 122 17.96 -18.10 -0.98
CA LEU A 122 16.63 -18.54 -1.39
C LEU A 122 15.79 -18.97 -0.18
N GLY A 123 14.64 -18.33 -0.01
CA GLY A 123 13.62 -18.69 0.95
C GLY A 123 12.56 -19.63 0.36
N ARG A 124 11.69 -20.17 1.20
CA ARG A 124 10.59 -21.06 0.82
C ARG A 124 9.39 -20.90 1.74
N SER A 125 8.22 -21.32 1.25
CA SER A 125 7.05 -21.51 2.11
C SER A 125 7.25 -22.71 3.05
N VAL A 126 6.76 -22.58 4.27
CA VAL A 126 6.71 -23.67 5.27
C VAL A 126 5.40 -24.46 5.20
N ALA A 127 4.35 -23.87 4.62
CA ALA A 127 3.09 -24.54 4.28
C ALA A 127 2.44 -23.83 3.08
N GLN A 128 1.56 -24.53 2.37
CA GLN A 128 0.76 -23.93 1.28
C GLN A 128 -0.62 -24.57 1.18
N LEU A 129 -1.63 -23.80 0.75
CA LEU A 129 -3.00 -24.26 0.58
C LEU A 129 -3.64 -23.61 -0.67
N PRO A 130 -4.01 -24.39 -1.71
CA PRO A 130 -4.77 -23.85 -2.83
C PRO A 130 -6.21 -23.51 -2.43
N LEU A 131 -6.74 -22.40 -2.95
CA LEU A 131 -8.14 -22.01 -2.86
C LEU A 131 -8.88 -22.31 -4.18
N ALA A 132 -10.21 -22.31 -4.11
CA ALA A 132 -11.02 -22.40 -5.32
C ALA A 132 -10.79 -21.19 -6.23
N LYS A 133 -10.61 -21.44 -7.53
CA LYS A 133 -10.30 -20.41 -8.51
C LYS A 133 -11.52 -19.56 -8.85
N GLY A 134 -11.37 -18.23 -8.73
CA GLY A 134 -12.34 -17.22 -9.19
C GLY A 134 -11.81 -16.40 -10.39
N SER A 135 -12.20 -15.12 -10.46
CA SER A 135 -11.66 -14.16 -11.43
C SER A 135 -10.21 -13.76 -11.12
N LEU A 136 -9.51 -13.15 -12.09
CA LEU A 136 -8.07 -12.85 -11.98
C LEU A 136 -7.69 -11.95 -10.80
N LEU A 137 -8.51 -10.93 -10.53
CA LEU A 137 -8.36 -10.02 -9.37
C LEU A 137 -9.39 -10.30 -8.27
N GLY A 138 -10.28 -11.28 -8.46
CA GLY A 138 -11.25 -11.66 -7.44
C GLY A 138 -10.57 -12.32 -6.26
N GLY A 139 -10.86 -11.84 -5.05
CA GLY A 139 -10.35 -12.43 -3.81
C GLY A 139 -8.86 -12.20 -3.54
N VAL A 140 -8.17 -11.33 -4.29
CA VAL A 140 -6.75 -11.01 -4.03
C VAL A 140 -6.60 -10.11 -2.80
N TYR A 141 -7.55 -9.21 -2.52
CA TYR A 141 -7.54 -8.31 -1.36
C TYR A 141 -7.99 -9.03 -0.07
N ALA A 142 -7.26 -10.08 0.29
CA ALA A 142 -7.40 -10.74 1.58
C ALA A 142 -6.81 -9.87 2.71
N TYR A 143 -7.28 -10.11 3.93
CA TYR A 143 -6.71 -9.51 5.14
C TYR A 143 -6.46 -10.59 6.20
N LEU A 144 -5.65 -10.26 7.21
CA LEU A 144 -5.51 -11.07 8.42
C LEU A 144 -6.45 -10.53 9.50
N ASP A 145 -7.28 -11.39 10.06
CA ASP A 145 -8.08 -11.01 11.23
C ASP A 145 -7.24 -11.00 12.51
N ASN A 146 -7.86 -10.56 13.61
CA ASN A 146 -7.24 -10.46 14.93
C ASN A 146 -6.81 -11.82 15.54
N GLU A 147 -7.10 -12.94 14.89
CA GLU A 147 -6.66 -14.29 15.26
C GLU A 147 -5.58 -14.82 14.28
N ASN A 148 -4.97 -13.94 13.49
CA ASN A 148 -3.97 -14.26 12.45
C ASN A 148 -4.50 -15.17 11.33
N ARG A 149 -5.82 -15.24 11.12
CA ARG A 149 -6.40 -16.04 10.04
C ARG A 149 -6.51 -15.19 8.78
N LEU A 150 -6.14 -15.77 7.64
CA LEU A 150 -6.38 -15.14 6.35
C LEU A 150 -7.87 -15.22 6.02
N VAL A 151 -8.48 -14.06 5.79
CA VAL A 151 -9.88 -13.91 5.40
C VAL A 151 -9.94 -13.53 3.92
N ALA A 152 -10.65 -14.33 3.14
CA ALA A 152 -10.82 -14.12 1.69
C ALA A 152 -12.19 -14.64 1.23
N VAL A 153 -12.59 -14.27 0.02
CA VAL A 153 -13.70 -14.93 -0.68
C VAL A 153 -13.14 -15.73 -1.85
N ASP A 154 -13.40 -17.03 -1.87
CA ASP A 154 -12.89 -17.93 -2.91
C ASP A 154 -13.79 -17.96 -4.16
N GLY A 155 -13.34 -18.68 -5.20
CA GLY A 155 -14.09 -18.85 -6.45
C GLY A 155 -15.42 -19.60 -6.33
N ASN A 156 -15.71 -20.21 -5.18
CA ASN A 156 -17.02 -20.83 -4.92
C ASN A 156 -18.02 -19.83 -4.30
N ARG A 157 -17.65 -18.54 -4.18
CA ARG A 157 -18.41 -17.51 -3.48
C ARG A 157 -18.54 -17.83 -1.99
N GLN A 158 -17.46 -18.34 -1.39
CA GLN A 158 -17.42 -18.63 0.03
C GLN A 158 -16.45 -17.67 0.73
N LEU A 159 -16.94 -17.01 1.78
CA LEU A 159 -16.08 -16.29 2.72
C LEU A 159 -15.38 -17.32 3.60
N VAL A 160 -14.08 -17.49 3.39
CA VAL A 160 -13.23 -18.46 4.08
C VAL A 160 -12.32 -17.77 5.08
N ARG A 161 -12.06 -18.45 6.21
CA ARG A 161 -10.99 -18.09 7.15
C ARG A 161 -10.01 -19.24 7.23
N ILE A 162 -8.74 -18.96 6.94
CA ILE A 162 -7.67 -19.95 6.93
C ILE A 162 -6.71 -19.65 8.08
N SER A 163 -6.61 -20.56 9.03
CA SER A 163 -5.63 -20.50 10.13
C SER A 163 -4.34 -21.24 9.79
N HIS A 164 -3.28 -20.99 10.54
CA HIS A 164 -2.06 -21.81 10.54
C HIS A 164 -1.76 -22.38 11.93
N ALA A 165 -1.20 -23.58 11.95
CA ALA A 165 -0.79 -24.26 13.18
C ALA A 165 0.43 -25.16 12.95
N GLN A 166 1.16 -25.47 14.02
CA GLN A 166 2.21 -26.49 13.99
C GLN A 166 1.64 -27.88 14.26
N ASN A 167 2.19 -28.87 13.57
CA ASN A 167 2.03 -30.29 13.86
C ASN A 167 2.88 -30.70 15.08
N PRO A 168 2.62 -31.86 15.70
CA PRO A 168 3.46 -32.37 16.79
C PRO A 168 4.95 -32.56 16.43
N ASP A 169 5.27 -32.69 15.14
CA ASP A 169 6.64 -32.78 14.61
C ASP A 169 7.30 -31.42 14.31
N GLY A 170 6.59 -30.32 14.58
CA GLY A 170 7.06 -28.95 14.34
C GLY A 170 6.83 -28.42 12.92
N SER A 171 6.32 -29.23 11.99
CA SER A 171 5.97 -28.76 10.64
C SER A 171 4.72 -27.87 10.68
N TRP A 172 4.67 -26.87 9.81
CA TRP A 172 3.51 -25.98 9.71
C TRP A 172 2.42 -26.55 8.78
N ARG A 173 1.17 -26.22 9.07
CA ARG A 173 0.02 -26.49 8.18
C ARG A 173 -0.94 -25.30 8.17
N LEU A 174 -1.69 -25.19 7.06
CA LEU A 174 -2.80 -24.27 6.89
C LEU A 174 -4.11 -25.06 6.97
N GLU A 175 -5.13 -24.50 7.62
CA GLU A 175 -6.41 -25.17 7.90
C GLU A 175 -7.59 -24.24 7.64
N LEU A 176 -8.66 -24.77 7.01
CA LEU A 176 -9.93 -24.05 6.90
C LEU A 176 -10.59 -23.99 8.29
N ALA A 177 -10.61 -22.80 8.88
CA ALA A 177 -11.14 -22.54 10.21
C ALA A 177 -12.63 -22.20 10.18
N ASP A 178 -13.08 -21.47 9.16
CA ASP A 178 -14.49 -21.08 9.01
C ASP A 178 -14.86 -20.89 7.53
N VAL A 179 -16.13 -21.11 7.21
CA VAL A 179 -16.70 -20.94 5.88
C VAL A 179 -18.14 -20.41 5.94
N ILE A 180 -18.43 -19.36 5.19
CA ILE A 180 -19.78 -18.79 5.03
C ILE A 180 -20.11 -18.75 3.53
N ASP A 181 -21.26 -19.29 3.16
CA ASP A 181 -21.75 -19.26 1.78
C ASP A 181 -22.34 -17.90 1.43
N LEU A 182 -21.82 -17.25 0.38
CA LEU A 182 -22.33 -15.99 -0.14
C LEU A 182 -23.14 -16.17 -1.42
N SER A 183 -23.47 -17.41 -1.82
CA SER A 183 -24.18 -17.67 -3.07
C SER A 183 -25.56 -17.01 -3.18
N GLY A 184 -26.18 -16.65 -2.06
CA GLY A 184 -27.44 -15.87 -2.02
C GLY A 184 -27.26 -14.37 -2.22
N ALA A 185 -26.06 -13.82 -2.01
CA ALA A 185 -25.75 -12.40 -2.12
C ALA A 185 -24.85 -12.07 -3.33
N VAL A 186 -24.05 -13.03 -3.80
CA VAL A 186 -23.13 -12.90 -4.93
C VAL A 186 -23.60 -13.81 -6.06
N ALA A 187 -23.85 -13.21 -7.23
CA ALA A 187 -24.31 -13.93 -8.42
C ALA A 187 -23.26 -14.93 -8.93
N SER A 188 -23.69 -15.98 -9.63
CA SER A 188 -22.80 -17.07 -10.08
C SER A 188 -21.77 -16.66 -11.13
N ASP A 189 -22.04 -15.58 -11.86
CA ASP A 189 -21.16 -14.97 -12.86
C ASP A 189 -20.37 -13.78 -12.30
N ASP A 190 -20.45 -13.53 -11.00
CA ASP A 190 -19.78 -12.43 -10.31
C ASP A 190 -18.81 -12.96 -9.24
N ASN A 191 -17.86 -12.11 -8.84
CA ASN A 191 -16.83 -12.45 -7.87
C ASN A 191 -16.61 -11.27 -6.92
N VAL A 192 -16.30 -11.56 -5.66
CA VAL A 192 -15.89 -10.51 -4.71
C VAL A 192 -14.52 -9.98 -5.12
N THR A 193 -14.45 -8.67 -5.36
CA THR A 193 -13.21 -7.96 -5.68
C THR A 193 -12.46 -7.68 -4.39
N GLY A 194 -13.07 -6.98 -3.43
CA GLY A 194 -12.45 -6.59 -2.17
C GLY A 194 -13.33 -6.84 -0.95
N LEU A 195 -12.68 -7.03 0.21
CA LEU A 195 -13.33 -7.19 1.50
C LEU A 195 -12.51 -6.54 2.63
N ALA A 196 -13.20 -6.07 3.66
CA ALA A 196 -12.59 -5.51 4.87
C ALA A 196 -13.57 -5.63 6.04
N PRO A 197 -13.10 -5.80 7.30
CA PRO A 197 -13.99 -5.83 8.45
C PRO A 197 -14.38 -4.40 8.87
N ASP A 198 -15.55 -4.24 9.48
CA ASP A 198 -15.87 -3.01 10.23
C ASP A 198 -15.54 -3.14 11.73
N TRP A 199 -15.82 -2.08 12.51
CA TRP A 199 -15.56 -2.03 13.95
C TRP A 199 -16.57 -2.81 14.80
N GLU A 200 -17.58 -3.45 14.18
CA GLU A 200 -18.57 -4.31 14.84
C GLU A 200 -18.35 -5.80 14.56
N GLY A 201 -17.37 -6.13 13.71
CA GLY A 201 -17.02 -7.50 13.35
C GLY A 201 -17.76 -8.05 12.15
N ASN A 202 -18.48 -7.20 11.41
CA ASN A 202 -19.05 -7.58 10.13
C ASN A 202 -17.96 -7.54 9.06
N VAL A 203 -18.08 -8.38 8.04
CA VAL A 203 -17.17 -8.38 6.88
C VAL A 203 -17.87 -7.72 5.71
N TRP A 204 -17.46 -6.50 5.37
CA TRP A 204 -17.91 -5.81 4.17
C TRP A 204 -17.25 -6.40 2.92
N PHE A 205 -17.97 -6.40 1.81
CA PHE A 205 -17.49 -6.85 0.51
C PHE A 205 -18.08 -6.03 -0.63
N ALA A 206 -17.35 -5.98 -1.74
CA ALA A 206 -17.84 -5.51 -3.03
C ALA A 206 -17.48 -6.50 -4.13
N THR A 207 -18.36 -6.64 -5.12
CA THR A 207 -18.19 -7.55 -6.26
C THR A 207 -17.88 -6.81 -7.54
N GLY A 208 -17.29 -7.52 -8.51
CA GLY A 208 -16.92 -6.98 -9.82
C GLY A 208 -18.09 -6.31 -10.54
N HIS A 209 -19.29 -6.89 -10.47
CA HIS A 209 -20.50 -6.36 -11.12
C HIS A 209 -21.27 -5.35 -10.26
N GLY A 210 -20.68 -4.81 -9.20
CA GLY A 210 -21.27 -3.71 -8.44
C GLY A 210 -22.29 -4.14 -7.38
N THR A 211 -22.21 -5.36 -6.85
CA THR A 211 -22.93 -5.71 -5.62
C THR A 211 -22.08 -5.34 -4.42
N VAL A 212 -22.65 -4.64 -3.45
CA VAL A 212 -21.97 -4.25 -2.20
C VAL A 212 -22.77 -4.71 -1.00
N GLY A 213 -22.09 -5.20 0.02
CA GLY A 213 -22.75 -5.80 1.16
C GLY A 213 -21.84 -6.05 2.34
N TYR A 214 -22.42 -6.68 3.37
CA TYR A 214 -21.67 -7.18 4.51
C TYR A 214 -22.20 -8.54 4.95
N VAL A 215 -21.34 -9.31 5.61
CA VAL A 215 -21.69 -10.52 6.35
C VAL A 215 -21.71 -10.17 7.83
N GLY A 216 -22.88 -10.29 8.46
CA GLY A 216 -23.06 -10.00 9.87
C GLY A 216 -22.40 -11.05 10.78
N THR A 217 -22.26 -10.72 12.06
CA THR A 217 -21.82 -11.69 13.09
C THR A 217 -22.81 -12.83 13.30
N ASP A 218 -24.05 -12.66 12.86
CA ASP A 218 -25.09 -13.69 12.72
C ASP A 218 -24.89 -14.63 11.52
N ARG A 219 -23.84 -14.35 10.72
CA ARG A 219 -23.45 -15.08 9.51
C ARG A 219 -24.42 -14.91 8.33
N ILE A 220 -25.26 -13.88 8.36
CA ILE A 220 -26.18 -13.55 7.27
C ILE A 220 -25.55 -12.48 6.38
N ALA A 221 -25.64 -12.66 5.06
CA ALA A 221 -25.18 -11.69 4.09
C ALA A 221 -26.32 -10.72 3.71
N HIS A 222 -26.04 -9.42 3.80
CA HIS A 222 -26.92 -8.34 3.38
C HIS A 222 -26.25 -7.56 2.26
N SER A 223 -26.94 -7.32 1.15
CA SER A 223 -26.36 -6.63 0.00
C SER A 223 -27.37 -5.79 -0.77
N ILE A 224 -26.84 -4.84 -1.53
CA ILE A 224 -27.56 -4.06 -2.54
C ILE A 224 -26.77 -4.10 -3.85
N ALA A 225 -27.48 -3.96 -4.97
CA ALA A 225 -26.85 -3.68 -6.26
C ALA A 225 -26.68 -2.17 -6.43
N LEU A 226 -25.48 -1.75 -6.83
CA LEU A 226 -25.20 -0.40 -7.30
C LEU A 226 -25.81 -0.18 -8.71
N PRO A 227 -25.87 1.06 -9.22
CA PRO A 227 -26.42 1.34 -10.54
C PRO A 227 -25.81 0.48 -11.65
N GLU A 228 -26.65 0.06 -12.60
CA GLU A 228 -26.23 -0.79 -13.72
C GLU A 228 -25.07 -0.16 -14.52
N GLY A 229 -24.08 -0.99 -14.88
CA GLY A 229 -22.89 -0.57 -15.63
C GLY A 229 -21.74 -0.05 -14.76
N GLU A 230 -21.96 0.15 -13.46
CA GLU A 230 -20.91 0.45 -12.51
C GLU A 230 -20.20 -0.84 -12.07
N GLN A 231 -18.88 -0.91 -12.28
CA GLN A 231 -18.05 -2.07 -11.92
C GLN A 231 -17.08 -1.70 -10.81
N VAL A 232 -16.76 -2.63 -9.91
CA VAL A 232 -15.73 -2.46 -8.88
C VAL A 232 -14.50 -3.26 -9.27
N GLN A 233 -13.41 -2.56 -9.60
CA GLN A 233 -12.20 -3.16 -10.18
C GLN A 233 -10.99 -3.15 -9.23
N ASN A 234 -11.12 -2.53 -8.06
CA ASN A 234 -10.11 -2.49 -7.01
C ASN A 234 -10.77 -2.76 -5.62
N SER A 235 -10.01 -2.69 -4.54
CA SER A 235 -10.49 -3.02 -3.19
C SER A 235 -11.54 -2.05 -2.63
N ILE A 236 -11.99 -2.33 -1.41
CA ILE A 236 -12.82 -1.45 -0.58
C ILE A 236 -12.02 -0.98 0.63
N SER A 237 -12.49 0.07 1.28
CA SER A 237 -11.93 0.55 2.55
C SER A 237 -13.01 0.74 3.59
N THR A 238 -12.65 0.63 4.86
CA THR A 238 -13.56 0.80 5.99
C THR A 238 -12.95 1.77 7.00
N SER A 239 -13.82 2.54 7.65
CA SER A 239 -13.48 3.44 8.74
C SER A 239 -14.57 3.37 9.82
N PRO A 240 -14.38 3.98 11.01
CA PRO A 240 -15.45 4.10 11.99
C PRO A 240 -16.67 4.87 11.47
N THR A 241 -16.55 5.63 10.38
CA THR A 241 -17.65 6.40 9.77
C THR A 241 -18.38 5.61 8.68
N GLY A 242 -17.86 4.48 8.21
CA GLY A 242 -18.50 3.59 7.25
C GLY A 242 -17.54 2.95 6.25
N THR A 243 -18.06 2.53 5.11
CA THR A 243 -17.34 1.73 4.10
C THR A 243 -17.30 2.46 2.78
N ALA A 244 -16.11 2.64 2.22
CA ALA A 244 -15.88 3.25 0.92
C ALA A 244 -15.74 2.22 -0.19
N VAL A 245 -16.44 2.45 -1.31
CA VAL A 245 -16.32 1.65 -2.54
C VAL A 245 -16.20 2.60 -3.72
N ALA A 246 -15.15 2.42 -4.53
CA ALA A 246 -15.04 3.08 -5.82
C ALA A 246 -15.50 2.13 -6.93
N THR A 247 -16.45 2.60 -7.73
CA THR A 247 -16.81 1.96 -9.00
C THR A 247 -16.10 2.67 -10.14
N THR A 248 -16.23 2.16 -11.35
CA THR A 248 -15.79 2.82 -12.59
C THR A 248 -16.46 4.19 -12.85
N HIS A 249 -17.46 4.61 -12.07
CA HIS A 249 -18.21 5.86 -12.30
C HIS A 249 -18.25 6.80 -11.10
N ALA A 250 -18.20 6.26 -9.88
CA ALA A 250 -18.38 7.06 -8.69
C ALA A 250 -17.71 6.45 -7.46
N LEU A 251 -17.43 7.32 -6.50
CA LEU A 251 -17.06 6.97 -5.14
C LEU A 251 -18.32 6.92 -4.27
N TYR A 252 -18.45 5.88 -3.47
CA TYR A 252 -19.54 5.68 -2.53
C TYR A 252 -19.01 5.61 -1.11
N GLN A 253 -19.76 6.22 -0.19
CA GLN A 253 -19.72 5.90 1.24
C GLN A 253 -21.00 5.14 1.58
N LEU A 254 -20.82 4.00 2.23
CA LEU A 254 -21.90 3.13 2.67
C LEU A 254 -21.85 2.98 4.19
N LYS A 255 -23.00 2.71 4.79
CA LYS A 255 -23.09 2.25 6.17
C LYS A 255 -24.13 1.16 6.33
N ARG A 256 -24.03 0.49 7.46
CA ARG A 256 -25.07 -0.40 7.96
C ARG A 256 -26.12 0.41 8.71
N SER A 257 -27.39 0.12 8.48
CA SER A 257 -28.52 0.64 9.27
C SER A 257 -29.44 -0.53 9.65
N GLY A 258 -29.18 -1.15 10.80
CA GLY A 258 -29.81 -2.43 11.14
C GLY A 258 -29.36 -3.52 10.15
N ASP A 259 -30.32 -4.16 9.50
CA ASP A 259 -30.07 -5.23 8.51
C ASP A 259 -29.98 -4.68 7.06
N GLU A 260 -29.95 -3.36 6.90
CA GLU A 260 -29.89 -2.69 5.58
C GLU A 260 -28.50 -2.13 5.29
N VAL A 261 -28.11 -2.20 4.01
CA VAL A 261 -26.97 -1.47 3.46
C VAL A 261 -27.49 -0.14 2.90
N VAL A 262 -26.97 0.96 3.40
CA VAL A 262 -27.40 2.32 3.02
C VAL A 262 -26.25 3.05 2.34
N ILE A 263 -26.53 3.69 1.21
CA ILE A 263 -25.62 4.65 0.59
C ILE A 263 -25.76 5.97 1.36
N ASP A 264 -24.71 6.35 2.08
CA ASP A 264 -24.68 7.63 2.80
C ASP A 264 -24.52 8.80 1.84
N TRP A 265 -23.57 8.67 0.93
CA TRP A 265 -23.35 9.63 -0.14
C TRP A 265 -22.66 8.97 -1.33
N ARG A 266 -22.75 9.64 -2.48
CA ARG A 266 -22.16 9.23 -3.75
C ARG A 266 -21.58 10.45 -4.45
N GLN A 267 -20.33 10.34 -4.92
CA GLN A 267 -19.67 11.38 -5.72
C GLN A 267 -19.21 10.83 -7.08
N PRO A 268 -19.76 11.33 -8.21
CA PRO A 268 -19.21 11.01 -9.52
C PRO A 268 -17.86 11.70 -9.71
N TYR A 269 -17.00 11.12 -10.55
CA TYR A 269 -15.71 11.70 -10.92
C TYR A 269 -15.47 11.55 -12.44
N ASP A 270 -14.46 12.25 -12.98
CA ASP A 270 -14.11 12.13 -14.39
C ASP A 270 -13.38 10.80 -14.64
N ARG A 271 -14.09 9.83 -15.23
CA ARG A 271 -13.51 8.54 -15.63
C ARG A 271 -12.78 8.59 -16.98
N GLY A 272 -12.69 9.75 -17.62
CA GLY A 272 -12.10 9.92 -18.93
C GLY A 272 -12.84 9.21 -20.06
N PRO A 273 -12.39 9.42 -21.32
CA PRO A 273 -13.02 8.84 -22.50
C PRO A 273 -12.75 7.34 -22.67
N ALA A 274 -11.69 6.82 -22.04
CA ALA A 274 -11.27 5.42 -22.07
C ALA A 274 -10.31 5.15 -20.90
N ARG A 275 -9.95 3.88 -20.69
CA ARG A 275 -8.85 3.50 -19.78
C ARG A 275 -7.53 4.11 -20.27
N ASN A 276 -6.74 4.71 -19.37
CA ASN A 276 -5.41 5.16 -19.72
C ASN A 276 -4.42 3.98 -19.80
N PRO A 277 -3.38 4.03 -20.66
CA PRO A 277 -2.25 3.10 -20.59
C PRO A 277 -1.71 2.96 -19.17
N GLY A 278 -1.42 1.74 -18.72
CA GLY A 278 -0.88 1.50 -17.37
C GLY A 278 -1.93 1.50 -16.25
N GLN A 279 -3.21 1.39 -16.61
CA GLN A 279 -4.31 1.09 -15.69
C GLN A 279 -4.91 -0.28 -15.97
N LEU A 280 -5.51 -0.88 -14.96
CA LEU A 280 -6.31 -2.10 -14.98
C LEU A 280 -7.81 -1.80 -14.96
N SER A 281 -8.21 -0.56 -14.73
CA SER A 281 -9.62 -0.14 -14.69
C SER A 281 -9.95 1.02 -15.63
N TRP A 282 -11.21 1.12 -16.09
CA TRP A 282 -11.72 2.35 -16.74
C TRP A 282 -12.47 3.20 -15.72
N GLY A 283 -11.69 3.79 -14.82
CA GLY A 283 -12.14 4.58 -13.68
C GLY A 283 -10.93 4.93 -12.82
N THR A 284 -11.13 5.24 -11.55
CA THR A 284 -10.07 5.69 -10.64
C THR A 284 -8.86 4.75 -10.56
N GLY A 285 -9.05 3.45 -10.76
CA GLY A 285 -8.00 2.45 -10.56
C GLY A 285 -7.45 2.38 -9.14
N SER A 286 -7.94 3.20 -8.22
CA SER A 286 -7.42 3.34 -6.87
C SER A 286 -8.41 2.74 -5.87
N THR A 287 -7.91 2.00 -4.87
CA THR A 287 -8.68 1.77 -3.65
C THR A 287 -8.94 3.12 -2.98
N PRO A 288 -10.18 3.43 -2.54
CA PRO A 288 -10.45 4.66 -1.80
C PRO A 288 -9.65 4.74 -0.50
N THR A 289 -8.99 5.85 -0.23
CA THR A 289 -8.12 5.97 0.96
C THR A 289 -8.71 6.91 2.00
N TYR A 290 -8.94 6.40 3.21
CA TYR A 290 -9.26 7.23 4.37
C TYR A 290 -7.99 7.79 5.00
N PHE A 291 -8.03 9.06 5.38
CA PHE A 291 -6.95 9.73 6.10
C PHE A 291 -7.50 10.98 6.80
N GLY A 292 -6.68 11.66 7.60
CA GLY A 292 -7.05 12.97 8.12
C GLY A 292 -6.28 13.37 9.37
N PRO A 293 -6.29 14.66 9.73
CA PRO A 293 -5.48 15.19 10.82
C PRO A 293 -6.05 14.98 12.21
N SER A 294 -7.35 14.68 12.33
CA SER A 294 -8.04 14.58 13.63
C SER A 294 -8.26 13.13 14.03
N THR A 295 -8.81 12.32 13.12
CA THR A 295 -9.16 10.92 13.39
C THR A 295 -8.36 9.92 12.58
N GLY A 296 -7.62 10.37 11.56
CA GLY A 296 -7.05 9.47 10.56
C GLY A 296 -8.09 8.94 9.57
N SER A 297 -9.33 9.42 9.62
CA SER A 297 -10.43 9.06 8.71
C SER A 297 -11.39 10.23 8.46
N ASP A 298 -10.90 11.46 8.54
CA ASP A 298 -11.70 12.68 8.36
C ASP A 298 -12.05 12.93 6.88
N PHE A 299 -11.16 12.46 6.01
CA PHE A 299 -11.22 12.60 4.57
C PHE A 299 -11.18 11.24 3.88
N LEU A 300 -11.68 11.22 2.66
CA LEU A 300 -11.64 10.10 1.74
C LEU A 300 -11.13 10.60 0.39
N THR A 301 -10.16 9.90 -0.21
CA THR A 301 -9.52 10.33 -1.45
C THR A 301 -9.48 9.25 -2.51
N ILE A 302 -9.51 9.69 -3.78
CA ILE A 302 -9.26 8.90 -4.98
C ILE A 302 -8.49 9.74 -6.01
N VAL A 303 -7.89 9.09 -6.99
CA VAL A 303 -7.38 9.75 -8.20
C VAL A 303 -8.31 9.43 -9.35
N ASP A 304 -8.78 10.42 -10.10
CA ASP A 304 -9.68 10.20 -11.21
C ASP A 304 -8.99 9.55 -12.42
N ASN A 305 -9.73 9.38 -13.52
CA ASN A 305 -9.17 8.94 -14.79
C ASN A 305 -9.32 10.02 -15.87
N ALA A 306 -9.24 11.29 -15.48
CA ALA A 306 -9.30 12.39 -16.41
C ALA A 306 -8.15 12.29 -17.44
N HIS A 307 -8.40 12.82 -18.63
CA HIS A 307 -7.43 12.83 -19.72
C HIS A 307 -7.33 14.25 -20.29
N PRO A 308 -6.12 14.81 -20.49
CA PRO A 308 -4.80 14.16 -20.45
C PRO A 308 -4.15 14.07 -19.07
N THR A 309 -4.69 14.73 -18.04
CA THR A 309 -4.05 14.79 -16.72
C THR A 309 -5.04 14.37 -15.65
N VAL A 310 -4.68 13.37 -14.86
CA VAL A 310 -5.50 12.92 -13.71
C VAL A 310 -5.43 13.91 -12.55
N SER A 311 -6.50 13.93 -11.76
CA SER A 311 -6.63 14.77 -10.57
C SER A 311 -6.88 13.95 -9.31
N LEU A 312 -6.27 14.40 -8.21
CA LEU A 312 -6.60 13.98 -6.87
C LEU A 312 -7.90 14.65 -6.42
N HIS A 313 -8.84 13.87 -5.90
CA HIS A 313 -10.06 14.37 -5.26
C HIS A 313 -10.06 14.04 -3.78
N VAL A 314 -10.30 15.05 -2.94
CA VAL A 314 -10.43 14.87 -1.48
C VAL A 314 -11.85 15.24 -1.06
N TYR A 315 -12.52 14.31 -0.40
CA TYR A 315 -13.88 14.48 0.11
C TYR A 315 -13.90 14.39 1.63
N ARG A 316 -14.84 15.09 2.25
CA ARG A 316 -15.23 14.89 3.65
C ARG A 316 -15.85 13.51 3.82
N ALA A 317 -15.30 12.67 4.71
CA ALA A 317 -15.79 11.30 4.89
C ALA A 317 -17.24 11.27 5.43
N ASP A 318 -17.60 12.23 6.29
CA ASP A 318 -18.89 12.32 6.96
C ASP A 318 -20.04 12.81 6.04
N THR A 319 -19.74 13.69 5.08
CA THR A 319 -20.79 14.31 4.25
C THR A 319 -20.63 14.09 2.75
N GLY A 320 -19.48 13.58 2.31
CA GLY A 320 -19.12 13.48 0.89
C GLY A 320 -18.84 14.82 0.23
N ALA A 321 -18.78 15.93 0.98
CA ALA A 321 -18.52 17.25 0.39
C ALA A 321 -17.08 17.31 -0.14
N GLU A 322 -16.90 17.76 -1.39
CA GLU A 322 -15.56 17.95 -1.95
C GLU A 322 -14.83 19.06 -1.18
N VAL A 323 -13.64 18.73 -0.67
CA VAL A 323 -12.70 19.65 -0.04
C VAL A 323 -11.87 20.33 -1.12
N CYS A 324 -11.35 19.55 -2.07
CA CYS A 324 -10.55 20.05 -3.17
C CYS A 324 -10.46 19.04 -4.33
N THR A 325 -10.11 19.56 -5.50
CA THR A 325 -9.61 18.79 -6.64
C THR A 325 -8.26 19.39 -7.06
N GLN A 326 -7.24 18.55 -7.27
CA GLN A 326 -5.88 18.97 -7.58
C GLN A 326 -5.28 18.11 -8.70
N PRO A 327 -4.94 18.67 -9.88
CA PRO A 327 -4.15 17.96 -10.87
C PRO A 327 -2.80 17.50 -10.31
N VAL A 328 -2.39 16.27 -10.62
CA VAL A 328 -1.17 15.62 -10.11
C VAL A 328 -0.36 14.99 -11.24
N LEU A 329 0.86 14.55 -10.91
CA LEU A 329 1.81 13.88 -11.82
C LEU A 329 2.23 14.76 -13.01
N SER A 330 2.29 16.08 -12.77
CA SER A 330 2.60 17.08 -13.78
C SER A 330 4.07 17.04 -14.22
N ALA A 331 4.99 16.69 -13.31
CA ALA A 331 6.42 16.59 -13.56
C ALA A 331 6.74 15.47 -14.56
N ALA A 332 6.09 14.31 -14.41
CA ALA A 332 6.23 13.19 -15.32
C ALA A 332 5.56 13.45 -16.69
N SER A 333 4.61 14.39 -16.76
CA SER A 333 3.92 14.81 -17.99
C SER A 333 4.50 16.06 -18.68
N GLN A 334 5.68 16.57 -18.29
CA GLN A 334 6.18 17.88 -18.76
C GLN A 334 6.41 18.02 -20.28
N ASP A 335 6.50 16.91 -21.02
CA ASP A 335 6.56 16.90 -22.50
C ASP A 335 5.17 16.95 -23.16
N GLY A 336 4.11 17.09 -22.36
CA GLY A 336 2.71 17.00 -22.80
C GLY A 336 2.19 15.57 -22.88
N SER A 337 2.94 14.57 -22.40
CA SER A 337 2.45 13.20 -22.26
C SER A 337 1.34 13.12 -21.22
N PRO A 338 0.34 12.23 -21.38
CA PRO A 338 -0.72 12.10 -20.39
C PRO A 338 -0.22 11.50 -19.07
N SER A 339 -0.99 11.69 -18.00
CA SER A 339 -0.79 11.05 -16.70
C SER A 339 -1.89 10.03 -16.39
N GLY A 340 -1.67 9.23 -15.35
CA GLY A 340 -2.55 8.12 -14.98
C GLY A 340 -2.04 7.42 -13.71
N SER A 341 -2.96 6.88 -12.93
CA SER A 341 -2.67 6.14 -11.71
C SER A 341 -3.61 4.95 -11.57
N GLU A 342 -3.07 3.82 -11.12
CA GLU A 342 -3.79 2.58 -10.76
C GLU A 342 -3.48 2.18 -9.32
N ASN A 343 -2.77 3.03 -8.58
CA ASN A 343 -2.38 2.73 -7.21
C ASN A 343 -3.22 3.59 -6.27
N SER A 344 -3.59 3.03 -5.13
CA SER A 344 -4.14 3.81 -4.03
C SER A 344 -3.16 4.93 -3.63
N PRO A 345 -3.67 6.13 -3.32
CA PRO A 345 -2.85 7.19 -2.76
C PRO A 345 -2.40 6.85 -1.34
N ILE A 346 -1.17 7.21 -0.98
CA ILE A 346 -0.77 7.23 0.43
C ILE A 346 -1.47 8.41 1.10
N GLY A 347 -2.19 8.22 2.20
CA GLY A 347 -2.92 9.28 2.90
C GLY A 347 -2.61 9.34 4.39
N ILE A 348 -2.14 10.49 4.90
CA ILE A 348 -1.87 10.66 6.33
C ILE A 348 -1.95 12.13 6.75
N GLY A 349 -2.68 12.40 7.84
CA GLY A 349 -2.82 13.75 8.36
C GLY A 349 -3.37 14.73 7.31
N HIS A 350 -2.52 15.67 6.90
CA HIS A 350 -2.82 16.67 5.87
C HIS A 350 -2.20 16.35 4.50
N SER A 351 -1.57 15.19 4.32
CA SER A 351 -0.76 14.90 3.12
C SER A 351 -1.29 13.69 2.38
N VAL A 352 -1.28 13.80 1.05
CA VAL A 352 -1.57 12.70 0.13
C VAL A 352 -0.42 12.57 -0.87
N TYR A 353 -0.01 11.33 -1.17
CA TYR A 353 1.02 11.03 -2.15
C TYR A 353 0.44 10.16 -3.24
N VAL A 354 0.54 10.63 -4.49
CA VAL A 354 0.01 9.92 -5.66
C VAL A 354 1.16 9.38 -6.48
N ALA A 355 1.15 8.09 -6.79
CA ALA A 355 2.11 7.44 -7.68
C ALA A 355 1.56 7.32 -9.10
N GLY A 356 2.38 7.64 -10.09
CA GLY A 356 2.02 7.55 -11.50
C GLY A 356 2.30 6.16 -12.07
N THR A 357 1.30 5.61 -12.76
CA THR A 357 1.38 4.31 -13.44
C THR A 357 1.23 4.43 -14.95
N TYR A 358 1.05 5.64 -15.50
CA TYR A 358 0.82 5.83 -16.93
C TYR A 358 1.89 5.15 -17.80
N GLY A 359 1.45 4.24 -18.66
CA GLY A 359 2.31 3.44 -19.54
C GLY A 359 2.95 2.20 -18.91
N TYR A 360 2.60 1.85 -17.67
CA TYR A 360 3.10 0.62 -17.04
C TYR A 360 2.61 -0.64 -17.80
N PRO A 361 3.48 -1.63 -18.08
CA PRO A 361 3.20 -2.71 -19.01
C PRO A 361 2.60 -3.96 -18.34
N TYR A 362 1.32 -3.90 -17.96
CA TYR A 362 0.63 -5.09 -17.45
C TYR A 362 0.51 -6.19 -18.52
N PRO A 363 0.82 -7.46 -18.19
CA PRO A 363 0.74 -8.56 -19.15
C PRO A 363 -0.70 -8.99 -19.47
N THR A 364 -1.64 -8.67 -18.58
CA THR A 364 -3.07 -8.99 -18.71
C THR A 364 -3.90 -7.97 -17.93
N THR A 365 -5.18 -7.85 -18.27
CA THR A 365 -6.12 -6.94 -17.61
C THR A 365 -7.34 -7.71 -17.10
N PRO A 366 -8.06 -7.20 -16.09
CA PRO A 366 -9.30 -7.78 -15.61
C PRO A 366 -10.38 -7.83 -16.71
N GLU A 367 -11.39 -8.67 -16.47
CA GLU A 367 -12.62 -8.63 -17.24
C GLU A 367 -13.30 -7.26 -17.08
N GLY A 368 -13.93 -6.77 -18.15
CA GLY A 368 -14.63 -5.49 -18.13
C GLY A 368 -13.75 -4.23 -18.12
N ALA A 369 -12.42 -4.34 -18.08
CA ALA A 369 -11.49 -3.20 -18.05
C ALA A 369 -11.53 -2.31 -19.31
N GLY A 370 -11.99 -2.85 -20.45
CA GLY A 370 -11.97 -2.15 -21.74
C GLY A 370 -10.56 -1.91 -22.31
N PRO A 371 -10.45 -1.43 -23.56
CA PRO A 371 -9.17 -1.12 -24.17
C PRO A 371 -8.56 0.17 -23.59
N ALA A 372 -7.24 0.21 -23.47
CA ALA A 372 -6.53 1.44 -23.21
C ALA A 372 -6.45 2.30 -24.49
N VAL A 373 -6.50 3.62 -24.35
CA VAL A 373 -6.29 4.57 -25.45
C VAL A 373 -5.22 5.60 -25.09
N PRO A 374 -4.05 5.59 -25.76
CA PRO A 374 -3.59 4.57 -26.74
C PRO A 374 -3.44 3.19 -26.10
N ALA A 375 -3.20 2.14 -26.91
CA ALA A 375 -3.06 0.78 -26.38
C ALA A 375 -1.84 0.60 -25.45
N THR A 376 -0.78 1.35 -25.72
CA THR A 376 0.48 1.37 -24.97
C THR A 376 1.05 2.78 -24.95
N ALA A 377 1.83 3.11 -23.93
CA ALA A 377 2.58 4.36 -23.84
C ALA A 377 3.92 4.12 -23.12
N PRO A 378 4.90 5.03 -23.22
CA PRO A 378 6.07 5.01 -22.36
C PRO A 378 5.66 5.05 -20.89
N PHE A 379 6.35 4.29 -20.04
CA PHE A 379 6.15 4.34 -18.60
C PHE A 379 6.83 5.59 -18.03
N ASN A 380 6.01 6.62 -17.79
CA ASN A 380 6.46 7.92 -17.30
C ASN A 380 6.78 7.88 -15.80
N GLY A 381 6.00 7.11 -15.03
CA GLY A 381 6.07 7.09 -13.58
C GLY A 381 5.70 8.43 -12.95
N GLY A 382 6.45 8.80 -11.92
CA GLY A 382 6.27 10.02 -11.16
C GLY A 382 5.59 9.77 -9.82
N MET A 383 5.73 10.75 -8.94
CA MET A 383 5.05 10.79 -7.66
C MET A 383 4.83 12.25 -7.28
N THR A 384 3.64 12.57 -6.77
CA THR A 384 3.28 13.93 -6.35
C THR A 384 2.82 13.91 -4.90
N ARG A 385 3.35 14.81 -4.08
CA ARG A 385 2.78 15.10 -2.76
C ARG A 385 1.86 16.31 -2.85
N VAL A 386 0.67 16.16 -2.31
CA VAL A 386 -0.34 17.22 -2.15
C VAL A 386 -0.60 17.39 -0.66
N ASP A 387 -0.55 18.63 -0.17
CA ASP A 387 -0.97 18.96 1.19
C ASP A 387 -2.33 19.68 1.17
N ILE A 388 -3.15 19.41 2.18
CA ILE A 388 -4.48 19.97 2.40
C ILE A 388 -4.40 21.01 3.51
N ASP A 389 -4.81 22.22 3.19
CA ASP A 389 -4.90 23.35 4.11
C ASP A 389 -6.36 23.88 4.18
N PRO A 390 -6.67 24.87 5.03
CA PRO A 390 -8.03 25.40 5.16
C PRO A 390 -8.60 26.06 3.90
N VAL A 391 -7.78 26.40 2.90
CA VAL A 391 -8.23 27.06 1.66
C VAL A 391 -8.27 26.10 0.46
N GLY A 392 -7.72 24.90 0.58
CA GLY A 392 -7.81 23.84 -0.43
C GLY A 392 -6.61 22.91 -0.41
N CYS A 393 -6.22 22.44 -1.58
CA CYS A 393 -5.07 21.56 -1.76
C CYS A 393 -4.01 22.24 -2.61
N HIS A 394 -2.74 21.91 -2.36
CA HIS A 394 -1.62 22.40 -3.16
C HIS A 394 -0.53 21.33 -3.29
N VAL A 395 0.12 21.30 -4.44
CA VAL A 395 1.29 20.43 -4.67
C VAL A 395 2.48 20.95 -3.88
N VAL A 396 3.11 20.08 -3.09
CA VAL A 396 4.34 20.37 -2.34
C VAL A 396 5.58 20.04 -3.17
N TRP A 397 5.57 18.85 -3.78
CA TRP A 397 6.61 18.40 -4.68
C TRP A 397 6.04 17.41 -5.69
N ASP A 398 6.74 17.28 -6.81
CA ASP A 398 6.38 16.39 -7.91
C ASP A 398 7.66 15.88 -8.57
N ASN A 399 7.82 14.56 -8.69
CA ASN A 399 9.02 13.91 -9.19
C ASN A 399 8.73 13.00 -10.39
N THR A 400 9.78 12.37 -10.93
CA THR A 400 9.71 11.50 -12.11
C THR A 400 10.10 10.05 -11.79
N ILE A 401 10.01 9.64 -10.52
CA ILE A 401 10.43 8.30 -10.09
C ILE A 401 9.46 7.25 -10.61
N ARG A 402 9.97 6.23 -11.30
CA ARG A 402 9.18 5.16 -11.92
C ARG A 402 8.94 4.00 -10.96
N SER A 403 8.04 4.21 -10.02
CA SER A 403 7.56 3.20 -9.08
C SER A 403 6.86 2.05 -9.82
N SER A 404 7.42 0.85 -9.76
CA SER A 404 6.79 -0.36 -10.28
C SER A 404 5.88 -1.06 -9.26
N ALA A 405 5.91 -0.66 -7.99
CA ALA A 405 5.09 -1.19 -6.91
C ALA A 405 4.16 -0.11 -6.33
N VAL A 406 3.16 -0.53 -5.52
CA VAL A 406 2.44 0.40 -4.64
C VAL A 406 3.41 0.90 -3.57
N PRO A 407 3.70 2.20 -3.50
CA PRO A 407 4.62 2.74 -2.50
C PRO A 407 3.96 2.79 -1.12
N HIS A 408 4.75 2.57 -0.07
CA HIS A 408 4.29 2.65 1.32
C HIS A 408 5.07 3.69 2.10
N LEU A 409 4.38 4.50 2.91
CA LEU A 409 5.02 5.46 3.81
C LEU A 409 5.21 4.87 5.20
N SER A 410 6.43 4.93 5.72
CA SER A 410 6.72 4.66 7.12
C SER A 410 6.69 5.96 7.92
N THR A 411 5.83 6.02 8.94
CA THR A 411 5.81 7.15 9.89
C THR A 411 6.92 7.07 10.94
N ALA A 412 7.59 5.92 11.06
CA ALA A 412 8.71 5.74 11.99
C ALA A 412 9.97 6.50 11.53
N ASP A 413 10.20 6.58 10.21
CA ASP A 413 11.39 7.18 9.62
C ASP A 413 11.09 8.25 8.56
N GLY A 414 9.82 8.47 8.21
CA GLY A 414 9.41 9.47 7.21
C GLY A 414 9.79 9.09 5.78
N SER A 415 10.10 7.83 5.51
CA SER A 415 10.50 7.34 4.19
C SER A 415 9.35 6.66 3.47
N ILE A 416 9.28 6.88 2.15
CA ILE A 416 8.43 6.12 1.24
C ILE A 416 9.27 5.01 0.63
N TYR A 417 8.82 3.77 0.77
CA TYR A 417 9.46 2.57 0.28
C TYR A 417 8.73 2.04 -0.96
N THR A 418 9.49 1.68 -1.98
CA THR A 418 8.94 1.10 -3.22
C THR A 418 10.01 0.28 -3.98
N VAL A 419 9.63 -0.31 -5.10
CA VAL A 419 10.55 -0.83 -6.13
C VAL A 419 10.46 0.03 -7.38
N THR A 420 11.59 0.53 -7.87
CA THR A 420 11.69 1.24 -9.15
C THR A 420 11.92 0.29 -10.31
N ARG A 421 11.41 0.65 -11.48
CA ARG A 421 11.79 0.05 -12.77
C ARG A 421 12.91 0.86 -13.40
N ASP A 422 14.06 0.21 -13.61
CA ASP A 422 15.28 0.81 -14.12
C ASP A 422 15.43 0.47 -15.62
N GLY A 423 15.58 1.48 -16.49
CA GLY A 423 15.58 1.26 -17.94
C GLY A 423 15.08 2.47 -18.72
N ALA A 424 14.77 2.30 -20.01
CA ALA A 424 14.16 3.36 -20.81
C ALA A 424 12.66 3.50 -20.49
N ALA A 425 12.04 4.65 -20.81
CA ALA A 425 10.59 4.84 -20.64
C ALA A 425 9.79 3.84 -21.50
N ASN A 426 10.29 3.49 -22.68
CA ASN A 426 9.79 2.36 -23.44
C ASN A 426 10.27 1.06 -22.78
N THR A 427 9.39 0.50 -21.95
CA THR A 427 9.70 -0.66 -21.12
C THR A 427 10.07 -1.89 -21.94
N SER A 428 11.00 -2.69 -21.43
CA SER A 428 11.51 -3.91 -22.06
C SER A 428 11.68 -5.02 -21.02
N PRO A 429 11.66 -6.30 -21.43
CA PRO A 429 12.07 -7.42 -20.57
C PRO A 429 13.52 -7.32 -20.04
N LEU A 430 14.34 -6.43 -20.59
CA LEU A 430 15.71 -6.15 -20.15
C LEU A 430 15.79 -5.12 -19.00
N ASP A 431 14.67 -4.52 -18.62
CA ASP A 431 14.65 -3.54 -17.52
C ASP A 431 15.08 -4.19 -16.21
N GLY A 432 15.80 -3.41 -15.40
CA GLY A 432 16.17 -3.77 -14.03
C GLY A 432 15.10 -3.31 -13.03
N TYR A 433 15.26 -3.77 -11.79
CA TYR A 433 14.42 -3.36 -10.67
C TYR A 433 15.30 -3.08 -9.47
N SER A 434 14.96 -2.04 -8.69
CA SER A 434 15.68 -1.68 -7.47
C SER A 434 14.70 -1.37 -6.36
N PHE A 435 14.95 -1.91 -5.15
CA PHE A 435 14.34 -1.36 -3.95
C PHE A 435 14.80 0.09 -3.78
N ALA A 436 13.87 0.99 -3.50
CA ALA A 436 14.13 2.42 -3.41
C ALA A 436 13.53 3.02 -2.14
N VAL A 437 14.25 4.03 -1.63
CA VAL A 437 13.83 4.83 -0.48
C VAL A 437 13.71 6.27 -0.94
N ILE A 438 12.54 6.86 -0.72
CA ILE A 438 12.20 8.23 -1.10
C ILE A 438 11.93 9.03 0.17
N ASP A 439 12.54 10.21 0.32
CA ASP A 439 12.21 11.12 1.41
C ASP A 439 10.82 11.73 1.16
N SER A 440 9.87 11.47 2.06
CA SER A 440 8.49 11.98 1.95
C SER A 440 8.38 13.52 2.03
N LYS A 441 9.43 14.19 2.52
CA LYS A 441 9.47 15.65 2.68
C LYS A 441 9.64 16.37 1.36
N ASP A 442 10.52 15.87 0.49
CA ASP A 442 10.92 16.56 -0.75
C ASP A 442 10.84 15.68 -2.01
N GLY A 443 10.47 14.40 -1.86
CA GLY A 443 10.30 13.47 -2.96
C GLY A 443 11.60 12.98 -3.58
N SER A 444 12.76 13.24 -2.95
CA SER A 444 14.05 12.78 -3.44
C SER A 444 14.29 11.30 -3.15
N GLN A 445 14.89 10.58 -4.11
CA GLN A 445 15.36 9.22 -3.87
C GLN A 445 16.67 9.25 -3.08
N ILE A 446 16.63 8.83 -1.82
CA ILE A 446 17.75 8.87 -0.87
C ILE A 446 18.45 7.51 -0.71
N GLY A 447 17.86 6.43 -1.23
CA GLY A 447 18.41 5.09 -1.18
C GLY A 447 18.01 4.24 -2.38
N SER A 448 18.87 3.28 -2.73
CA SER A 448 18.57 2.29 -3.77
C SER A 448 19.34 0.99 -3.51
N THR A 449 18.73 -0.15 -3.82
CA THR A 449 19.38 -1.46 -3.82
C THR A 449 18.90 -2.26 -5.02
N PRO A 450 19.79 -2.61 -5.95
CA PRO A 450 19.44 -3.44 -7.08
C PRO A 450 18.88 -4.79 -6.63
N LEU A 451 17.72 -5.15 -7.18
CA LEU A 451 17.18 -6.49 -7.09
C LEU A 451 17.83 -7.36 -8.20
N PRO A 452 17.77 -8.70 -8.10
CA PRO A 452 18.31 -9.57 -9.15
C PRO A 452 17.77 -9.16 -10.54
N SER A 453 18.63 -8.93 -11.53
CA SER A 453 18.22 -8.32 -12.80
C SER A 453 17.51 -9.31 -13.74
N THR A 454 16.21 -9.49 -13.55
CA THR A 454 15.36 -10.28 -14.46
C THR A 454 13.93 -9.73 -14.45
N ILE A 455 13.21 -9.90 -15.56
CA ILE A 455 11.75 -9.64 -15.63
C ILE A 455 10.95 -10.41 -14.57
N LEU A 456 11.53 -11.46 -13.97
CA LEU A 456 10.90 -12.21 -12.88
C LEU A 456 10.73 -11.39 -11.59
N ASN A 457 11.39 -10.24 -11.50
CA ASN A 457 11.26 -9.28 -10.40
C ASN A 457 10.37 -8.09 -10.73
N ASP A 458 9.68 -8.11 -11.87
CA ASP A 458 8.61 -7.14 -12.12
C ASP A 458 7.52 -7.33 -11.07
N THR A 459 7.21 -6.24 -10.38
CA THR A 459 6.31 -6.23 -9.22
C THR A 459 4.85 -6.19 -9.64
N LEU A 460 4.53 -5.89 -10.91
CA LEU A 460 3.17 -5.76 -11.43
C LEU A 460 2.30 -4.78 -10.62
N GLN A 461 2.88 -3.68 -10.11
CA GLN A 461 2.22 -2.74 -9.20
C GLN A 461 1.58 -3.42 -7.98
N MET A 462 2.12 -4.57 -7.54
CA MET A 462 1.70 -5.22 -6.31
C MET A 462 2.18 -4.44 -5.10
N SER A 463 1.38 -4.50 -4.03
CA SER A 463 1.73 -3.88 -2.76
C SER A 463 2.81 -4.66 -2.03
N ALA A 464 3.63 -3.94 -1.29
CA ALA A 464 4.66 -4.52 -0.44
C ALA A 464 4.19 -4.62 1.02
N LEU A 465 4.91 -5.42 1.79
CA LEU A 465 4.79 -5.52 3.23
C LEU A 465 6.07 -5.01 3.88
N ILE A 466 5.95 -4.10 4.83
CA ILE A 466 7.00 -3.79 5.80
C ILE A 466 6.66 -4.53 7.08
N THR A 467 7.51 -5.49 7.48
CA THR A 467 7.28 -6.35 8.66
C THR A 467 7.62 -5.63 9.96
N GLU A 468 7.19 -6.20 11.09
CA GLU A 468 7.56 -5.74 12.44
C GLU A 468 9.09 -5.75 12.66
N SER A 469 9.80 -6.66 11.97
CA SER A 469 11.27 -6.76 11.96
C SER A 469 11.96 -5.71 11.06
N GLY A 470 11.21 -4.86 10.36
CA GLY A 470 11.74 -3.86 9.42
C GLY A 470 12.23 -4.44 8.10
N GLU A 471 11.72 -5.60 7.70
CA GLU A 471 12.01 -6.23 6.41
C GLU A 471 10.96 -5.79 5.38
N TYR A 472 11.39 -5.55 4.14
CA TYR A 472 10.51 -5.20 3.02
C TYR A 472 10.30 -6.44 2.15
N PHE A 473 9.07 -6.95 2.10
CA PHE A 473 8.66 -8.07 1.26
C PHE A 473 7.83 -7.55 0.09
N GLN A 474 8.30 -7.79 -1.13
CA GLN A 474 7.66 -7.37 -2.36
C GLN A 474 7.21 -8.57 -3.18
N GLY A 475 5.91 -8.66 -3.44
CA GLY A 475 5.38 -9.57 -4.46
C GLY A 475 5.92 -9.23 -5.85
N THR A 476 6.27 -10.26 -6.61
CA THR A 476 6.69 -10.17 -8.01
C THR A 476 5.89 -11.13 -8.88
N ILE A 477 6.08 -11.08 -10.20
CA ILE A 477 5.46 -12.02 -11.14
C ILE A 477 5.86 -13.50 -10.91
N SER A 478 6.93 -13.77 -10.15
CA SER A 478 7.48 -15.12 -9.95
C SER A 478 7.56 -15.59 -8.49
N GLY A 479 7.27 -14.70 -7.54
CA GLY A 479 7.23 -15.02 -6.13
C GLY A 479 7.33 -13.77 -5.27
N ILE A 480 8.26 -13.77 -4.31
CA ILE A 480 8.48 -12.64 -3.41
C ILE A 480 9.98 -12.35 -3.33
N VAL A 481 10.34 -11.08 -3.23
CA VAL A 481 11.69 -10.63 -2.87
C VAL A 481 11.64 -9.96 -1.51
N ARG A 482 12.57 -10.33 -0.63
CA ARG A 482 12.76 -9.70 0.67
C ARG A 482 14.04 -8.87 0.66
N VAL A 483 13.94 -7.65 1.17
CA VAL A 483 15.05 -6.74 1.43
C VAL A 483 15.13 -6.49 2.94
N ARG A 484 16.31 -6.71 3.53
CA ARG A 484 16.56 -6.53 4.97
C ARG A 484 17.84 -5.74 5.19
N ALA A 485 17.88 -4.86 6.18
CA ALA A 485 19.11 -4.21 6.62
C ALA A 485 20.12 -5.24 7.17
N ASN A 486 21.41 -5.07 6.83
CA ASN A 486 22.49 -5.94 7.32
C ASN A 486 22.85 -5.72 8.79
#